data_AF-A0A671VI81-F1
#
_entry.id   AF-A0A671VI81-F1
#
_cell.length_a   1.000
_cell.length_b   1.000
_cell.length_c   1.000
_cell.angle_alpha   90.00
_cell.angle_beta   90.00
_cell.angle_gamma   90.00
#
_symmetry.space_group_name_H-M   'P 1'
#
loop_
_entity.id
_entity.type
_entity.pdbx_description
1 polymer ?
#
loop_
_entity_poly.entity_id
_entity_poly.type
_entity_poly.pdbx_seq_one_letter_code
_entity_poly.pdbx_strand_id
1 'polypeptide(L)'
;MWPEIFAVLFVCVVVCVLGGVKQKHSLVSASCCESTTARVLLCVRVVCLRGVLAVRAGSSMKRGKKDEVAAADGENDTGSASAKKVKKTKEPEAPILYEDPPDKLTSKDGRKANMKITSWNVDGLRAWVKKKGLDWVREEDPDVLCLQETKCAEKSLPAEITSMPEYPHKYWAGSDEKEGYSGVAMLCKTEPIKVTYGIGKEEHDKEGRVITAEFPNFYLVTAYVPNSGRGLVRLDYRKTWDVDFRSYLSELDMQKSVVLCGDLNVAHQEIDLKNPKGNKKNAGFTPEEREGFTQLLEAGFTDSFREIYPDQTHAYSFWTYMMGCRDKNVGWRLDYFVLSSSLLPGLCDSKIRNKAMGSDHCPITLHIAV
;
A
#
# COMPACT_ATOMS: atom_id res chain seq x y z
N MET A 1 -37.46 -17.75 -38.62
CA MET A 1 -38.66 -16.88 -38.61
C MET A 1 -38.38 -15.74 -37.64
N TRP A 2 -38.71 -14.49 -38.01
CA TRP A 2 -38.30 -13.28 -37.28
C TRP A 2 -39.35 -12.82 -36.23
N PRO A 3 -39.10 -11.78 -35.41
CA PRO A 3 -39.53 -11.74 -33.99
C PRO A 3 -40.50 -10.60 -33.61
N GLU A 4 -40.86 -10.54 -32.33
CA GLU A 4 -41.31 -9.36 -31.58
C GLU A 4 -40.59 -9.43 -30.20
N ILE A 5 -39.82 -8.47 -29.67
CA ILE A 5 -39.88 -7.00 -29.59
C ILE A 5 -41.10 -6.49 -28.82
N PHE A 6 -40.88 -6.20 -27.52
CA PHE A 6 -41.70 -5.27 -26.75
C PHE A 6 -40.81 -4.19 -26.12
N ALA A 7 -41.06 -2.95 -26.50
CA ALA A 7 -40.56 -1.77 -25.80
C ALA A 7 -41.71 -1.19 -24.97
N VAL A 8 -41.45 -0.81 -23.72
CA VAL A 8 -42.41 -0.10 -22.87
C VAL A 8 -41.73 1.12 -22.27
N LEU A 9 -42.15 2.30 -22.75
CA LEU A 9 -41.94 3.55 -22.02
C LEU A 9 -42.82 3.52 -20.76
N PHE A 10 -42.30 4.00 -19.63
CA PHE A 10 -43.15 4.57 -18.59
C PHE A 10 -42.72 6.00 -18.26
N VAL A 11 -43.71 6.88 -18.35
CA VAL A 11 -43.62 8.30 -17.96
C VAL A 11 -43.73 8.37 -16.44
N CYS A 12 -42.93 9.21 -15.79
CA CYS A 12 -43.20 9.64 -14.43
C CYS A 12 -43.26 11.16 -14.36
N VAL A 13 -44.35 11.67 -13.78
CA VAL A 13 -44.71 13.10 -13.73
C VAL A 13 -44.16 13.70 -12.44
N VAL A 14 -43.55 14.87 -12.52
CA VAL A 14 -43.31 15.73 -11.34
C VAL A 14 -44.08 17.03 -11.52
N VAL A 15 -44.93 17.32 -10.54
CA VAL A 15 -45.83 18.47 -10.52
C VAL A 15 -45.08 19.71 -10.02
N CYS A 16 -45.15 20.80 -10.78
CA CYS A 16 -44.67 22.11 -10.34
C CYS A 16 -45.83 22.92 -9.74
N VAL A 17 -45.66 23.42 -8.50
CA VAL A 17 -46.55 24.44 -7.92
C VAL A 17 -45.78 25.77 -7.81
N LEU A 18 -46.50 26.86 -8.06
CA LEU A 18 -45.96 28.17 -8.45
C LEU A 18 -45.56 29.07 -7.26
N GLY A 19 -44.60 29.98 -7.50
CA GLY A 19 -44.45 31.20 -6.72
C GLY A 19 -43.23 32.06 -7.08
N GLY A 20 -43.42 33.20 -7.76
CA GLY A 20 -42.44 34.31 -7.63
C GLY A 20 -41.82 34.99 -8.87
N VAL A 21 -42.64 35.52 -9.80
CA VAL A 21 -42.49 36.91 -10.33
C VAL A 21 -41.22 37.35 -11.14
N LYS A 22 -41.48 37.66 -12.43
CA LYS A 22 -40.90 38.69 -13.34
C LYS A 22 -39.60 38.44 -14.19
N GLN A 23 -39.86 38.33 -15.50
CA GLN A 23 -39.28 39.07 -16.65
C GLN A 23 -37.74 39.06 -16.86
N LYS A 24 -37.22 38.66 -18.03
CA LYS A 24 -37.49 39.25 -19.36
C LYS A 24 -37.30 38.25 -20.53
N HIS A 25 -37.89 38.59 -21.68
CA HIS A 25 -37.74 37.89 -22.95
C HIS A 25 -36.41 38.20 -23.65
N SER A 26 -35.84 37.21 -24.34
CA SER A 26 -35.75 37.24 -25.82
C SER A 26 -35.51 35.83 -26.39
N LEU A 27 -36.28 35.44 -27.40
CA LEU A 27 -36.00 34.26 -28.23
C LEU A 27 -35.01 34.64 -29.33
N VAL A 28 -34.08 33.73 -29.68
CA VAL A 28 -33.80 33.37 -31.08
C VAL A 28 -33.46 31.87 -31.14
N SER A 29 -34.08 31.16 -32.07
CA SER A 29 -33.80 29.77 -32.42
C SER A 29 -32.82 29.67 -33.59
N ALA A 30 -31.92 28.67 -33.59
CA ALA A 30 -31.53 27.97 -34.82
C ALA A 30 -30.78 26.66 -34.51
N SER A 31 -31.10 25.62 -35.27
CA SER A 31 -30.28 24.42 -35.44
C SER A 31 -29.56 24.52 -36.79
N CYS A 32 -28.27 24.21 -36.86
CA CYS A 32 -27.74 23.36 -37.95
C CYS A 32 -26.27 22.94 -37.80
N CYS A 33 -26.01 21.88 -38.55
CA CYS A 33 -24.78 21.15 -38.87
C CYS A 33 -23.43 21.88 -39.06
N GLU A 34 -22.39 21.08 -38.79
CA GLU A 34 -21.15 20.87 -39.58
C GLU A 34 -19.97 21.86 -39.60
N SER A 35 -18.78 21.21 -39.64
CA SER A 35 -17.56 21.58 -40.34
C SER A 35 -16.52 22.54 -39.72
N THR A 36 -15.51 21.91 -39.12
CA THR A 36 -14.05 22.14 -39.37
C THR A 36 -13.35 23.41 -38.84
N THR A 37 -12.06 23.20 -38.47
CA THR A 37 -10.92 24.16 -38.48
C THR A 37 -10.51 24.93 -37.20
N ALA A 38 -9.75 24.23 -36.35
CA ALA A 38 -8.39 24.60 -35.89
C ALA A 38 -8.09 25.78 -34.92
N ARG A 39 -7.03 25.54 -34.11
CA ARG A 39 -6.28 26.45 -33.19
C ARG A 39 -7.06 26.79 -31.91
N VAL A 40 -6.45 26.95 -30.73
CA VAL A 40 -5.06 27.31 -30.37
C VAL A 40 -4.50 26.39 -29.28
N LEU A 41 -3.23 25.98 -29.40
CA LEU A 41 -2.45 25.36 -28.32
C LEU A 41 -1.76 26.48 -27.50
N LEU A 42 -2.01 26.60 -26.20
CA LEU A 42 -1.25 27.50 -25.32
C LEU A 42 -0.33 26.68 -24.40
N CYS A 43 0.95 26.61 -24.79
CA CYS A 43 1.97 25.92 -24.01
C CYS A 43 2.72 26.94 -23.12
N VAL A 44 2.48 26.89 -21.80
CA VAL A 44 3.22 27.73 -20.84
C VAL A 44 4.52 27.00 -20.44
N ARG A 45 5.62 27.37 -21.09
CA ARG A 45 6.98 27.07 -20.60
C ARG A 45 7.40 28.12 -19.58
N VAL A 46 7.61 27.71 -18.33
CA VAL A 46 8.34 28.55 -17.35
C VAL A 46 9.84 28.35 -17.57
N VAL A 47 10.55 29.44 -17.86
CA VAL A 47 12.01 29.48 -17.99
C VAL A 47 12.61 29.96 -16.67
N CYS A 48 13.36 29.11 -15.98
CA CYS A 48 14.25 29.57 -14.91
C CYS A 48 15.59 30.01 -15.51
N LEU A 49 15.90 31.31 -15.42
CA LEU A 49 17.17 31.89 -15.84
C LEU A 49 18.12 32.08 -14.65
N ARG A 50 19.42 32.10 -14.96
CA ARG A 50 20.54 32.00 -14.02
C ARG A 50 20.74 33.26 -13.15
N GLY A 51 21.25 33.05 -11.94
CA GLY A 51 22.03 34.05 -11.19
C GLY A 51 23.36 33.45 -10.73
N VAL A 52 24.48 33.93 -11.27
CA VAL A 52 25.86 33.58 -10.89
C VAL A 52 26.71 34.85 -10.95
N LEU A 53 27.82 34.89 -10.19
CA LEU A 53 28.70 36.02 -9.89
C LEU A 53 28.14 36.98 -8.80
N ALA A 54 28.97 37.52 -7.90
CA ALA A 54 30.41 37.76 -8.02
C ALA A 54 31.29 37.27 -6.84
N VAL A 55 32.56 37.04 -7.16
CA VAL A 55 33.69 36.90 -6.22
C VAL A 55 34.61 38.10 -6.42
N ARG A 56 35.10 38.74 -5.34
CA ARG A 56 36.41 39.41 -5.32
C ARG A 56 36.92 39.70 -3.90
N ALA A 57 38.24 39.84 -3.82
CA ALA A 57 39.13 40.12 -2.67
C ALA A 57 38.54 40.95 -1.50
N GLY A 58 39.01 40.81 -0.25
CA GLY A 58 40.21 40.15 0.25
C GLY A 58 41.21 41.15 0.85
N SER A 59 41.47 41.06 2.16
CA SER A 59 42.66 41.63 2.81
C SER A 59 42.87 41.01 4.20
N SER A 60 44.14 40.92 4.60
CA SER A 60 44.60 40.45 5.91
C SER A 60 45.15 41.64 6.69
N MET A 61 44.82 41.77 7.97
CA MET A 61 45.62 42.59 8.89
C MET A 61 45.56 42.04 10.33
N LYS A 62 46.75 41.82 10.90
CA LYS A 62 46.99 41.51 12.32
C LYS A 62 47.42 42.78 13.06
N ARG A 63 47.37 42.70 14.40
CA ARG A 63 47.78 43.64 15.47
C ARG A 63 46.60 44.46 16.04
N GLY A 64 46.58 44.80 17.33
CA GLY A 64 47.66 44.70 18.33
C GLY A 64 47.20 44.36 19.75
N LYS A 65 48.20 44.05 20.57
CA LYS A 65 48.13 43.70 22.00
C LYS A 65 48.00 44.96 22.85
N LYS A 66 47.25 44.90 23.96
CA LYS A 66 47.52 45.72 25.15
C LYS A 66 47.28 44.89 26.39
N ASP A 67 48.32 44.76 27.20
CA ASP A 67 48.27 44.18 28.53
C ASP A 67 47.92 45.27 29.55
N GLU A 68 47.19 44.95 30.60
CA GLU A 68 47.25 45.69 31.86
C GLU A 68 46.99 44.73 33.03
N VAL A 69 47.69 44.94 34.14
CA VAL A 69 47.86 43.96 35.23
C VAL A 69 47.46 44.60 36.56
N ALA A 70 46.70 43.86 37.37
CA ALA A 70 46.55 44.13 38.80
C ALA A 70 46.40 42.82 39.59
N ALA A 71 47.28 42.61 40.57
CA ALA A 71 47.07 41.71 41.71
C ALA A 71 46.24 42.47 42.79
N ALA A 72 45.74 41.94 43.90
CA ALA A 72 45.74 40.62 44.55
C ALA A 72 44.45 40.54 45.43
N ASP A 73 44.14 39.58 46.31
CA ASP A 73 44.74 38.30 46.74
C ASP A 73 43.62 37.42 47.38
N GLY A 74 43.88 36.16 47.77
CA GLY A 74 42.97 35.44 48.69
C GLY A 74 42.86 33.91 48.52
N GLU A 75 43.39 33.16 49.47
CA GLU A 75 43.22 31.70 49.60
C GLU A 75 41.89 31.34 50.28
N ASN A 76 41.18 30.30 49.79
CA ASN A 76 41.00 29.06 50.56
C ASN A 76 40.22 27.93 49.84
N ASP A 77 40.83 26.75 49.92
CA ASP A 77 40.28 25.39 50.13
C ASP A 77 38.82 25.03 49.77
N THR A 78 38.66 24.01 48.91
CA THR A 78 38.06 22.68 49.24
C THR A 78 37.74 21.87 47.98
N GLY A 79 37.92 20.55 48.05
CA GLY A 79 37.99 19.69 46.86
C GLY A 79 36.65 19.15 46.32
N SER A 80 36.65 18.80 45.03
CA SER A 80 35.71 17.82 44.44
C SER A 80 36.34 17.16 43.20
N ALA A 81 36.95 15.99 43.38
CA ALA A 81 37.47 15.19 42.29
C ALA A 81 36.30 14.56 41.50
N SER A 82 35.83 15.28 40.48
CA SER A 82 34.75 14.82 39.60
C SER A 82 35.20 13.63 38.75
N ALA A 83 34.95 12.43 39.26
CA ALA A 83 35.17 11.18 38.54
C ALA A 83 34.35 11.15 37.25
N LYS A 84 35.00 11.40 36.11
CA LYS A 84 34.39 11.26 34.78
C LYS A 84 33.92 9.81 34.59
N LYS A 85 32.62 9.56 34.73
CA LYS A 85 31.99 8.31 34.28
C LYS A 85 32.30 8.11 32.80
N VAL A 86 33.24 7.22 32.50
CA VAL A 86 33.47 6.74 31.14
C VAL A 86 32.19 6.07 30.68
N LYS A 87 31.46 6.76 29.80
CA LYS A 87 30.24 6.25 29.17
C LYS A 87 30.68 5.13 28.24
N LYS A 88 30.63 3.88 28.71
CA LYS A 88 30.88 2.69 27.86
C LYS A 88 29.99 2.83 26.63
N THR A 89 30.60 3.12 25.48
CA THR A 89 29.99 2.90 24.18
C THR A 89 29.73 1.41 24.07
N LYS A 90 28.48 1.00 24.28
CA LYS A 90 28.05 -0.35 23.95
C LYS A 90 28.30 -0.52 22.45
N GLU A 91 29.10 -1.49 22.06
CA GLU A 91 29.24 -1.84 20.65
C GLU A 91 27.84 -2.16 20.10
N PRO A 92 27.51 -1.73 18.87
CA PRO A 92 26.20 -1.99 18.30
C PRO A 92 26.01 -3.50 18.15
N GLU A 93 25.08 -4.06 18.93
CA GLU A 93 24.64 -5.46 18.78
C GLU A 93 24.16 -5.69 17.35
N ALA A 94 24.57 -6.82 16.77
CA ALA A 94 24.21 -7.17 15.39
C ALA A 94 22.68 -7.20 15.22
N PRO A 95 22.15 -6.77 14.06
CA PRO A 95 20.71 -6.76 13.84
C PRO A 95 20.16 -8.18 13.84
N ILE A 96 19.09 -8.40 14.61
CA ILE A 96 18.36 -9.67 14.60
C ILE A 96 17.54 -9.71 13.30
N LEU A 97 18.02 -10.50 12.34
CA LEU A 97 17.34 -10.76 11.08
C LEU A 97 16.28 -11.86 11.28
N TYR A 98 15.19 -11.78 10.53
CA TYR A 98 14.25 -12.88 10.37
C TYR A 98 14.79 -13.88 9.35
N GLU A 99 14.59 -15.17 9.61
CA GLU A 99 14.84 -16.24 8.65
C GLU A 99 13.49 -16.90 8.34
N ASP A 100 13.05 -16.82 7.08
CA ASP A 100 11.83 -17.50 6.62
C ASP A 100 12.02 -19.03 6.77
N PRO A 101 11.20 -19.71 7.60
CA PRO A 101 11.31 -21.15 7.77
C PRO A 101 10.97 -21.90 6.46
N PRO A 102 11.46 -23.13 6.26
CA PRO A 102 11.04 -23.97 5.13
C PRO A 102 9.51 -24.12 5.03
N ASP A 103 9.00 -24.27 3.80
CA ASP A 103 7.57 -24.32 3.51
C ASP A 103 6.91 -25.60 4.07
N LYS A 104 5.80 -25.44 4.78
CA LYS A 104 4.94 -26.53 5.24
C LYS A 104 3.81 -26.75 4.24
N LEU A 105 3.94 -27.76 3.38
CA LEU A 105 2.97 -28.04 2.30
C LEU A 105 1.81 -28.96 2.72
N THR A 106 1.58 -29.13 4.03
CA THR A 106 0.50 -29.95 4.59
C THR A 106 -0.24 -29.15 5.65
N SER A 107 -1.58 -29.13 5.58
CA SER A 107 -2.46 -28.46 6.54
C SER A 107 -2.59 -29.20 7.87
N LYS A 108 -3.21 -28.55 8.86
CA LYS A 108 -3.52 -29.16 10.17
C LYS A 108 -4.39 -30.41 10.06
N ASP A 109 -5.25 -30.51 9.03
CA ASP A 109 -6.11 -31.68 8.76
C ASP A 109 -5.46 -32.75 7.84
N GLY A 110 -4.19 -32.58 7.46
CA GLY A 110 -3.42 -33.57 6.69
C GLY A 110 -3.56 -33.47 5.16
N ARG A 111 -4.34 -32.52 4.64
CA ARG A 111 -4.41 -32.24 3.19
C ARG A 111 -3.12 -31.57 2.71
N LYS A 112 -2.72 -31.84 1.47
CA LYS A 112 -1.59 -31.15 0.82
C LYS A 112 -2.05 -29.84 0.21
N ALA A 113 -1.19 -28.82 0.25
CA ALA A 113 -1.43 -27.57 -0.47
C ALA A 113 -1.67 -27.85 -1.97
N ASN A 114 -2.75 -27.31 -2.51
CA ASN A 114 -3.13 -27.40 -3.93
C ASN A 114 -3.28 -26.03 -4.60
N MET A 115 -3.01 -24.96 -3.84
CA MET A 115 -3.03 -23.58 -4.28
C MET A 115 -1.90 -22.81 -3.59
N LYS A 116 -1.10 -22.10 -4.38
CA LYS A 116 -0.04 -21.20 -3.93
C LYS A 116 -0.36 -19.77 -4.37
N ILE A 117 -0.58 -18.86 -3.43
CA ILE A 117 -0.91 -17.46 -3.72
C ILE A 117 0.24 -16.59 -3.21
N THR A 118 0.74 -15.66 -4.02
CA THR A 118 1.77 -14.70 -3.60
C THR A 118 1.23 -13.28 -3.73
N SER A 119 1.48 -12.44 -2.73
CA SER A 119 1.13 -11.02 -2.72
C SER A 119 2.38 -10.16 -2.54
N TRP A 120 2.48 -9.05 -3.27
CA TRP A 120 3.63 -8.13 -3.18
C TRP A 120 3.26 -6.69 -3.54
N ASN A 121 3.43 -5.75 -2.60
CA ASN A 121 3.51 -4.33 -2.96
C ASN A 121 4.83 -4.09 -3.74
N VAL A 122 4.72 -3.68 -5.00
CA VAL A 122 5.87 -3.57 -5.92
C VAL A 122 6.51 -2.18 -5.96
N ASP A 123 5.97 -1.17 -5.26
CA ASP A 123 6.47 0.21 -5.26
C ASP A 123 6.74 0.73 -6.70
N GLY A 124 5.75 0.58 -7.58
CA GLY A 124 5.86 0.92 -8.99
C GLY A 124 6.37 -0.24 -9.86
N LEU A 125 5.43 -0.87 -10.55
CA LEU A 125 5.59 -2.03 -11.42
C LEU A 125 6.79 -1.92 -12.38
N ARG A 126 6.93 -0.78 -13.07
CA ARG A 126 8.03 -0.54 -14.03
C ARG A 126 9.42 -0.54 -13.39
N ALA A 127 9.53 -0.14 -12.11
CA ALA A 127 10.79 -0.17 -11.38
C ALA A 127 11.10 -1.59 -10.90
N TRP A 128 10.09 -2.28 -10.35
CA TRP A 128 10.18 -3.66 -9.90
C TRP A 128 10.53 -4.65 -11.03
N VAL A 129 9.93 -4.54 -12.22
CA VAL A 129 10.30 -5.33 -13.41
C VAL A 129 11.78 -5.12 -13.75
N LYS A 130 12.26 -3.88 -13.79
CA LYS A 130 13.68 -3.55 -14.06
C LYS A 130 14.63 -4.08 -12.98
N LYS A 131 14.18 -4.15 -11.72
CA LYS A 131 14.90 -4.76 -10.59
C LYS A 131 14.80 -6.29 -10.55
N LYS A 132 14.33 -6.95 -11.63
CA LYS A 132 14.20 -8.40 -11.79
C LYS A 132 13.16 -9.10 -10.91
N GLY A 133 12.14 -8.38 -10.44
CA GLY A 133 11.03 -8.97 -9.68
C GLY A 133 10.28 -10.10 -10.42
N LEU A 134 10.20 -10.03 -11.76
CA LEU A 134 9.63 -11.11 -12.58
C LEU A 134 10.46 -12.40 -12.58
N ASP A 135 11.79 -12.30 -12.43
CA ASP A 135 12.65 -13.47 -12.41
C ASP A 135 12.40 -14.24 -11.09
N TRP A 136 12.28 -13.51 -9.97
CA TRP A 136 11.85 -14.08 -8.69
C TRP A 136 10.44 -14.69 -8.73
N VAL A 137 9.47 -14.06 -9.42
CA VAL A 137 8.12 -14.64 -9.59
C VAL A 137 8.15 -16.00 -10.31
N ARG A 138 9.06 -16.20 -11.28
CA ARG A 138 9.24 -17.50 -11.95
C ARG A 138 9.92 -18.53 -11.07
N GLU A 139 10.78 -18.12 -10.13
CA GLU A 139 11.37 -19.00 -9.13
C GLU A 139 10.36 -19.41 -8.06
N GLU A 140 9.47 -18.51 -7.64
CA GLU A 140 8.42 -18.79 -6.66
C GLU A 140 7.24 -19.58 -7.26
N ASP A 141 6.95 -19.40 -8.55
CA ASP A 141 5.88 -20.06 -9.34
C ASP A 141 4.48 -20.14 -8.66
N PRO A 142 3.92 -19.06 -8.09
CA PRO A 142 2.58 -19.08 -7.51
C PRO A 142 1.49 -19.33 -8.56
N ASP A 143 0.36 -19.92 -8.17
CA ASP A 143 -0.81 -20.10 -9.04
C ASP A 143 -1.57 -18.80 -9.26
N VAL A 144 -1.52 -17.90 -8.26
CA VAL A 144 -2.01 -16.52 -8.36
C VAL A 144 -1.00 -15.55 -7.77
N LEU A 145 -0.66 -14.51 -8.54
CA LEU A 145 0.17 -13.39 -8.14
C LEU A 145 -0.67 -12.12 -8.00
N CYS A 146 -0.70 -11.55 -6.80
CA CYS A 146 -1.36 -10.30 -6.47
C CYS A 146 -0.33 -9.18 -6.29
N LEU A 147 -0.45 -8.08 -7.03
CA LEU A 147 0.48 -6.95 -6.95
C LEU A 147 -0.23 -5.70 -6.43
N GLN A 148 0.43 -4.96 -5.54
CA GLN A 148 -0.05 -3.68 -5.00
C GLN A 148 0.87 -2.52 -5.37
N GLU A 149 0.33 -1.31 -5.35
CA GLU A 149 1.02 -0.05 -5.65
C GLU A 149 1.75 -0.06 -7.02
N THR A 150 1.04 -0.53 -8.06
CA THR A 150 1.62 -0.70 -9.41
C THR A 150 2.08 0.62 -10.04
N LYS A 151 1.50 1.76 -9.65
CA LYS A 151 1.80 3.13 -10.16
C LYS A 151 1.83 3.19 -11.69
N CYS A 152 0.95 2.43 -12.34
CA CYS A 152 0.98 2.23 -13.78
C CYS A 152 -0.42 2.27 -14.39
N ALA A 153 -0.64 3.20 -15.33
CA ALA A 153 -1.80 3.16 -16.19
C ALA A 153 -1.68 1.99 -17.19
N GLU A 154 -2.81 1.46 -17.63
CA GLU A 154 -2.88 0.28 -18.52
C GLU A 154 -2.07 0.47 -19.82
N LYS A 155 -2.19 1.64 -20.46
CA LYS A 155 -1.39 2.10 -21.62
C LYS A 155 0.14 2.10 -21.42
N SER A 156 0.62 1.89 -20.20
CA SER A 156 2.02 2.00 -19.78
C SER A 156 2.58 0.71 -19.15
N LEU A 157 1.79 -0.38 -19.12
CA LEU A 157 2.21 -1.65 -18.55
C LEU A 157 3.42 -2.24 -19.32
N PRO A 158 4.44 -2.79 -18.63
CA PRO A 158 5.58 -3.44 -19.29
C PRO A 158 5.14 -4.66 -20.11
N ALA A 159 5.70 -4.81 -21.32
CA ALA A 159 5.47 -5.97 -22.17
C ALA A 159 5.92 -7.28 -21.48
N GLU A 160 6.94 -7.19 -20.63
CA GLU A 160 7.53 -8.31 -19.90
C GLU A 160 6.56 -8.96 -18.90
N ILE A 161 5.57 -8.21 -18.38
CA ILE A 161 4.53 -8.75 -17.50
C ILE A 161 3.20 -8.99 -18.24
N THR A 162 2.80 -8.14 -19.18
CA THR A 162 1.55 -8.35 -19.93
C THR A 162 1.62 -9.57 -20.85
N SER A 163 2.79 -9.84 -21.44
CA SER A 163 3.03 -10.96 -22.34
C SER A 163 3.54 -12.23 -21.66
N MET A 164 3.50 -12.34 -20.32
CA MET A 164 3.86 -13.58 -19.62
C MET A 164 2.93 -14.74 -20.05
N PRO A 165 3.43 -15.80 -20.69
CA PRO A 165 2.63 -16.98 -21.01
C PRO A 165 2.28 -17.81 -19.77
N GLU A 166 3.05 -17.69 -18.69
CA GLU A 166 2.87 -18.45 -17.45
C GLU A 166 1.58 -18.06 -16.71
N TYR A 167 1.08 -16.83 -16.93
CA TYR A 167 -0.14 -16.30 -16.34
C TYR A 167 -1.08 -15.79 -17.43
N PRO A 168 -1.85 -16.67 -18.12
CA PRO A 168 -2.71 -16.26 -19.23
C PRO A 168 -3.77 -15.22 -18.82
N HIS A 169 -4.30 -15.29 -17.59
CA HIS A 169 -5.35 -14.40 -17.09
C HIS A 169 -4.72 -13.26 -16.27
N LYS A 170 -4.93 -12.01 -16.67
CA LYS A 170 -4.32 -10.83 -16.05
C LYS A 170 -5.34 -9.70 -15.91
N TYR A 171 -5.49 -9.19 -14.69
CA TYR A 171 -6.47 -8.17 -14.31
C TYR A 171 -5.75 -6.98 -13.66
N TRP A 172 -6.18 -5.77 -14.00
CA TRP A 172 -5.52 -4.53 -13.59
C TRP A 172 -6.56 -3.52 -13.12
N ALA A 173 -6.30 -2.85 -12.00
CA ALA A 173 -7.05 -1.68 -11.57
C ALA A 173 -6.07 -0.52 -11.41
N GLY A 174 -6.29 0.57 -12.15
CA GLY A 174 -5.56 1.84 -12.00
C GLY A 174 -6.41 2.88 -11.28
N SER A 175 -5.80 3.99 -10.86
CA SER A 175 -6.57 5.16 -10.41
C SER A 175 -7.05 5.98 -11.61
N ASP A 176 -8.34 6.32 -11.64
CA ASP A 176 -8.94 7.15 -12.68
C ASP A 176 -8.56 8.62 -12.55
N GLU A 177 -8.42 9.10 -11.31
CA GLU A 177 -8.15 10.52 -11.01
C GLU A 177 -6.67 10.89 -11.12
N LYS A 178 -5.75 9.93 -10.95
CA LYS A 178 -4.32 10.23 -10.78
C LYS A 178 -3.40 9.17 -11.40
N GLU A 179 -2.92 9.48 -12.61
CA GLU A 179 -1.92 8.66 -13.28
C GLU A 179 -0.62 8.54 -12.46
N GLY A 180 -0.08 7.32 -12.36
CA GLY A 180 1.16 7.04 -11.63
C GLY A 180 1.01 6.90 -10.11
N TYR A 181 -0.20 6.67 -9.61
CA TYR A 181 -0.51 6.53 -8.19
C TYR A 181 -1.38 5.29 -7.92
N SER A 182 -1.21 4.68 -6.75
CA SER A 182 -1.98 3.49 -6.32
C SER A 182 -1.88 2.36 -7.36
N GLY A 183 -2.96 1.63 -7.57
CA GLY A 183 -3.12 0.59 -8.57
C GLY A 183 -2.78 -0.80 -8.04
N VAL A 184 -3.60 -1.79 -8.40
CA VAL A 184 -3.42 -3.20 -8.07
C VAL A 184 -3.51 -4.08 -9.32
N ALA A 185 -2.98 -5.29 -9.24
CA ALA A 185 -3.09 -6.29 -10.29
C ALA A 185 -3.28 -7.70 -9.73
N MET A 186 -3.90 -8.57 -10.51
CA MET A 186 -3.99 -10.00 -10.22
C MET A 186 -3.69 -10.80 -11.49
N LEU A 187 -2.73 -11.72 -11.39
CA LEU A 187 -2.29 -12.58 -12.48
C LEU A 187 -2.50 -14.04 -12.07
N CYS A 188 -3.27 -14.80 -12.86
CA CYS A 188 -3.69 -16.15 -12.50
C CYS A 188 -3.25 -17.17 -13.58
N LYS A 189 -2.79 -18.35 -13.15
CA LYS A 189 -2.60 -19.51 -14.04
C LYS A 189 -3.94 -20.06 -14.55
N THR A 190 -4.96 -20.05 -13.69
CA THR A 190 -6.32 -20.54 -13.96
C THR A 190 -7.31 -19.38 -14.01
N GLU A 191 -8.28 -19.41 -14.93
CA GLU A 191 -9.32 -18.38 -15.03
C GLU A 191 -10.24 -18.35 -13.80
N PRO A 192 -10.43 -17.19 -13.15
CA PRO A 192 -11.50 -17.00 -12.18
C PRO A 192 -12.88 -17.06 -12.86
N ILE A 193 -13.89 -17.54 -12.13
CA ILE A 193 -15.30 -17.57 -12.55
C ILE A 193 -15.80 -16.16 -12.88
N LYS A 194 -15.35 -15.17 -12.10
CA LYS A 194 -15.72 -13.77 -12.21
C LYS A 194 -14.61 -12.90 -11.62
N VAL A 195 -14.41 -11.71 -12.18
CA VAL A 195 -13.56 -10.67 -11.59
C VAL A 195 -14.35 -9.38 -11.47
N THR A 196 -14.24 -8.71 -10.32
CA THR A 196 -14.82 -7.39 -10.05
C THR A 196 -13.79 -6.44 -9.49
N TYR A 197 -14.00 -5.14 -9.70
CA TYR A 197 -13.11 -4.06 -9.31
C TYR A 197 -13.80 -3.16 -8.28
N GLY A 198 -13.05 -2.71 -7.28
CA GLY A 198 -13.60 -1.91 -6.20
C GLY A 198 -14.48 -2.70 -5.22
N ILE A 199 -15.17 -1.97 -4.35
CA ILE A 199 -16.00 -2.48 -3.25
C ILE A 199 -17.47 -2.05 -3.37
N GLY A 200 -17.85 -1.38 -4.46
CA GLY A 200 -19.22 -0.92 -4.71
C GLY A 200 -19.54 0.45 -4.07
N LYS A 201 -18.52 1.25 -3.76
CA LYS A 201 -18.64 2.57 -3.13
C LYS A 201 -17.83 3.58 -3.95
N GLU A 202 -18.52 4.54 -4.58
CA GLU A 202 -17.90 5.49 -5.51
C GLU A 202 -16.77 6.32 -4.85
N GLU A 203 -16.86 6.62 -3.55
CA GLU A 203 -15.83 7.34 -2.79
C GLU A 203 -14.55 6.52 -2.50
N HIS A 204 -14.61 5.21 -2.72
CA HIS A 204 -13.52 4.26 -2.49
C HIS A 204 -12.94 3.71 -3.80
N ASP A 205 -13.74 3.62 -4.87
CA ASP A 205 -13.37 2.85 -6.06
C ASP A 205 -12.50 3.62 -7.09
N LYS A 206 -12.33 4.94 -6.95
CA LYS A 206 -11.56 5.81 -7.90
C LYS A 206 -10.03 5.70 -7.79
N GLU A 207 -9.53 5.09 -6.71
CA GLU A 207 -8.09 4.94 -6.46
C GLU A 207 -7.52 3.59 -6.95
N GLY A 208 -8.31 2.72 -7.61
CA GLY A 208 -7.82 1.46 -8.18
C GLY A 208 -7.20 0.53 -7.14
N ARG A 209 -7.91 0.31 -6.02
CA ARG A 209 -7.36 -0.32 -4.81
C ARG A 209 -7.69 -1.78 -4.61
N VAL A 210 -8.75 -2.30 -5.22
CA VAL A 210 -9.29 -3.63 -4.95
C VAL A 210 -9.60 -4.37 -6.25
N ILE A 211 -9.13 -5.63 -6.33
CA ILE A 211 -9.61 -6.63 -7.30
C ILE A 211 -10.10 -7.83 -6.49
N THR A 212 -11.31 -8.28 -6.81
CA THR A 212 -11.91 -9.50 -6.27
C THR A 212 -12.09 -10.51 -7.39
N ALA A 213 -11.49 -11.69 -7.26
CA ALA A 213 -11.62 -12.81 -8.17
C ALA A 213 -12.36 -13.97 -7.50
N GLU A 214 -13.41 -14.46 -8.14
CA GLU A 214 -14.17 -15.61 -7.70
C GLU A 214 -13.56 -16.91 -8.23
N PHE A 215 -13.10 -17.78 -7.33
CA PHE A 215 -12.74 -19.16 -7.64
C PHE A 215 -13.88 -20.10 -7.20
N PRO A 216 -13.87 -21.40 -7.58
CA PRO A 216 -14.94 -22.33 -7.22
C PRO A 216 -15.25 -22.37 -5.72
N ASN A 217 -14.22 -22.41 -4.87
CA ASN A 217 -14.35 -22.66 -3.43
C ASN A 217 -14.13 -21.41 -2.55
N PHE A 218 -13.60 -20.31 -3.10
CA PHE A 218 -13.32 -19.08 -2.35
C PHE A 218 -13.30 -17.82 -3.24
N TYR A 219 -13.46 -16.63 -2.65
CA TYR A 219 -13.09 -15.36 -3.26
C TYR A 219 -11.65 -14.99 -2.89
N LEU A 220 -10.84 -14.61 -3.86
CA LEU A 220 -9.55 -13.95 -3.63
C LEU A 220 -9.72 -12.44 -3.79
N VAL A 221 -9.52 -11.69 -2.71
CA VAL A 221 -9.51 -10.23 -2.71
C VAL A 221 -8.05 -9.78 -2.59
N THR A 222 -7.57 -8.96 -3.52
CA THR A 222 -6.32 -8.21 -3.30
C THR A 222 -6.60 -6.74 -3.10
N ALA A 223 -5.97 -6.16 -2.08
CA ALA A 223 -6.18 -4.78 -1.68
C ALA A 223 -4.87 -4.03 -1.47
N TYR A 224 -4.85 -2.76 -1.89
CA TYR A 224 -3.90 -1.75 -1.45
C TYR A 224 -4.67 -0.72 -0.61
N VAL A 225 -4.67 -0.87 0.71
CA VAL A 225 -5.47 -0.05 1.63
C VAL A 225 -4.93 1.39 1.69
N PRO A 226 -5.78 2.43 1.81
CA PRO A 226 -5.32 3.81 1.89
C PRO A 226 -4.37 4.05 3.08
N ASN A 227 -3.17 4.58 2.80
CA ASN A 227 -2.30 5.08 3.85
C ASN A 227 -2.88 6.37 4.47
N SER A 228 -2.90 6.46 5.81
CA SER A 228 -3.40 7.64 6.55
C SER A 228 -2.59 8.92 6.32
N GLY A 229 -1.44 8.83 5.65
CA GLY A 229 -0.65 9.95 5.19
C GLY A 229 0.26 10.55 6.26
N ARG A 230 1.29 11.29 5.82
CA ARG A 230 2.19 12.01 6.71
C ARG A 230 1.41 13.07 7.50
N GLY A 231 1.50 13.04 8.82
CA GLY A 231 0.71 13.93 9.68
C GLY A 231 -0.77 13.53 9.79
N LEU A 232 -1.12 12.29 9.41
CA LEU A 232 -2.47 11.71 9.55
C LEU A 232 -3.57 12.42 8.74
N VAL A 233 -3.18 13.14 7.69
CA VAL A 233 -4.07 13.95 6.82
C VAL A 233 -5.19 13.17 6.11
N ARG A 234 -5.13 11.84 6.08
CA ARG A 234 -6.17 10.95 5.53
C ARG A 234 -6.73 9.96 6.57
N LEU A 235 -6.41 10.10 7.86
CA LEU A 235 -6.85 9.13 8.87
C LEU A 235 -8.38 9.01 8.95
N ASP A 236 -9.11 10.11 8.81
CA ASP A 236 -10.58 10.05 8.81
C ASP A 236 -11.16 9.33 7.57
N TYR A 237 -10.52 9.48 6.40
CA TYR A 237 -10.87 8.69 5.21
C TYR A 237 -10.49 7.21 5.37
N ARG A 238 -9.35 6.92 6.00
CA ARG A 238 -8.95 5.54 6.32
C ARG A 238 -9.97 4.87 7.25
N LYS A 239 -10.52 5.59 8.22
CA LYS A 239 -11.55 5.07 9.14
C LYS A 239 -12.86 4.73 8.43
N THR A 240 -13.31 5.53 7.45
CA THR A 240 -14.51 5.17 6.67
C THR A 240 -14.24 3.99 5.74
N TRP A 241 -13.07 3.98 5.09
CA TRP A 241 -12.59 2.85 4.28
C TRP A 241 -12.60 1.54 5.07
N ASP A 242 -12.04 1.50 6.28
CA ASP A 242 -11.93 0.26 7.07
C ASP A 242 -13.30 -0.31 7.47
N VAL A 243 -14.31 0.54 7.68
CA VAL A 243 -15.68 0.11 7.99
C VAL A 243 -16.37 -0.47 6.75
N ASP A 244 -16.34 0.26 5.64
CA ASP A 244 -17.00 -0.16 4.39
C ASP A 244 -16.32 -1.38 3.76
N PHE A 245 -14.98 -1.43 3.79
CA PHE A 245 -14.23 -2.57 3.27
C PHE A 245 -14.47 -3.84 4.09
N ARG A 246 -14.61 -3.71 5.43
CA ARG A 246 -15.02 -4.83 6.27
C ARG A 246 -16.44 -5.32 5.93
N SER A 247 -17.41 -4.41 5.73
CA SER A 247 -18.77 -4.79 5.29
C SER A 247 -18.72 -5.59 3.98
N TYR A 248 -18.00 -5.07 2.98
CA TYR A 248 -17.81 -5.74 1.69
C TYR A 248 -17.22 -7.15 1.83
N LEU A 249 -16.19 -7.34 2.66
CA LEU A 249 -15.59 -8.66 2.90
C LEU A 249 -16.55 -9.62 3.61
N SER A 250 -17.31 -9.15 4.60
CA SER A 250 -18.34 -9.96 5.28
C SER A 250 -19.50 -10.34 4.34
N GLU A 251 -19.91 -9.46 3.45
CA GLU A 251 -20.95 -9.73 2.43
C GLU A 251 -20.50 -10.79 1.41
N LEU A 252 -19.21 -10.81 1.04
CA LEU A 252 -18.61 -11.90 0.24
C LEU A 252 -18.58 -13.22 1.03
N ASP A 253 -18.13 -13.18 2.30
CA ASP A 253 -17.98 -14.37 3.14
C ASP A 253 -19.30 -15.11 3.40
N MET A 254 -20.42 -14.37 3.45
CA MET A 254 -21.77 -14.95 3.49
C MET A 254 -22.12 -15.82 2.28
N GLN A 255 -21.45 -15.63 1.14
CA GLN A 255 -21.68 -16.38 -0.10
C GLN A 255 -20.62 -17.48 -0.30
N LYS A 256 -19.35 -17.14 -0.06
CA LYS A 256 -18.21 -18.02 -0.25
C LYS A 256 -17.03 -17.50 0.56
N SER A 257 -16.24 -18.40 1.13
CA SER A 257 -15.11 -18.03 1.97
C SER A 257 -14.09 -17.13 1.25
N VAL A 258 -13.43 -16.25 1.99
CA VAL A 258 -12.59 -15.17 1.44
C VAL A 258 -11.13 -15.36 1.84
N VAL A 259 -10.25 -15.12 0.88
CA VAL A 259 -8.82 -14.90 1.07
C VAL A 259 -8.56 -13.43 0.73
N LEU A 260 -8.33 -12.59 1.73
CA LEU A 260 -7.85 -11.22 1.55
C LEU A 260 -6.31 -11.23 1.53
N CYS A 261 -5.69 -10.50 0.61
CA CYS A 261 -4.25 -10.35 0.55
C CYS A 261 -3.76 -8.95 0.11
N GLY A 262 -2.54 -8.60 0.49
CA GLY A 262 -1.87 -7.35 0.07
C GLY A 262 -1.49 -6.44 1.23
N ASP A 263 -1.04 -5.23 0.87
CA ASP A 263 -0.64 -4.18 1.81
C ASP A 263 -1.88 -3.50 2.42
N LEU A 264 -2.12 -3.84 3.69
CA LEU A 264 -3.24 -3.33 4.49
C LEU A 264 -2.89 -2.05 5.26
N ASN A 265 -1.69 -1.49 5.04
CA ASN A 265 -1.21 -0.23 5.60
C ASN A 265 -1.45 -0.12 7.12
N VAL A 266 -1.23 -1.19 7.86
CA VAL A 266 -1.31 -1.27 9.33
C VAL A 266 -0.40 -2.37 9.85
N ALA A 267 0.30 -2.14 10.95
CA ALA A 267 0.92 -3.18 11.76
C ALA A 267 0.02 -3.42 12.99
N HIS A 268 -0.58 -4.60 13.13
CA HIS A 268 -1.64 -4.84 14.12
C HIS A 268 -1.16 -4.70 15.57
N GLN A 269 -0.09 -5.39 15.95
CA GLN A 269 0.41 -5.44 17.33
C GLN A 269 1.84 -4.95 17.48
N GLU A 270 2.31 -4.72 18.71
CA GLU A 270 3.68 -4.24 18.97
C GLU A 270 4.77 -5.21 18.47
N ILE A 271 4.44 -6.49 18.24
CA ILE A 271 5.33 -7.49 17.61
C ILE A 271 5.52 -7.25 16.10
N ASP A 272 4.57 -6.59 15.43
CA ASP A 272 4.52 -6.43 13.98
C ASP A 272 5.34 -5.24 13.46
N LEU A 273 6.04 -4.50 14.32
CA LEU A 273 6.99 -3.47 13.89
C LEU A 273 8.15 -3.33 14.86
N LYS A 274 9.33 -2.89 14.38
CA LYS A 274 10.53 -2.80 15.22
C LYS A 274 10.43 -1.73 16.32
N ASN A 275 9.70 -0.64 16.06
CA ASN A 275 9.70 0.57 16.90
C ASN A 275 8.28 1.01 17.32
N PRO A 276 7.49 0.18 18.05
CA PRO A 276 6.10 0.49 18.39
C PRO A 276 5.95 1.81 19.16
N LYS A 277 6.77 2.04 20.18
CA LYS A 277 6.70 3.23 21.05
C LYS A 277 6.83 4.56 20.31
N GLY A 278 7.66 4.60 19.26
CA GLY A 278 7.89 5.81 18.46
C GLY A 278 6.85 6.05 17.36
N ASN A 279 6.00 5.06 17.06
CA ASN A 279 5.10 5.08 15.90
C ASN A 279 3.62 5.17 16.25
N LYS A 280 3.22 5.18 17.53
CA LYS A 280 1.80 5.26 17.96
C LYS A 280 1.01 6.50 17.48
N LYS A 281 1.66 7.43 16.78
CA LYS A 281 1.07 8.64 16.18
C LYS A 281 1.45 8.82 14.70
N ASN A 282 1.96 7.76 14.07
CA ASN A 282 2.31 7.71 12.65
C ASN A 282 1.35 6.75 11.94
N ALA A 283 1.11 7.02 10.64
CA ALA A 283 0.31 6.15 9.78
C ALA A 283 0.88 4.72 9.81
N GLY A 284 -0.02 3.73 9.82
CA GLY A 284 0.29 2.31 9.97
C GLY A 284 0.40 1.81 11.41
N PHE A 285 0.35 2.67 12.44
CA PHE A 285 0.34 2.24 13.85
C PHE A 285 -0.45 3.16 14.79
N THR A 286 -1.39 3.93 14.26
CA THR A 286 -2.35 4.67 15.10
C THR A 286 -3.28 3.71 15.85
N PRO A 287 -3.85 4.09 17.00
CA PRO A 287 -4.90 3.31 17.66
C PRO A 287 -6.06 2.97 16.73
N GLU A 288 -6.46 3.91 15.88
CA GLU A 288 -7.61 3.80 14.97
C GLU A 288 -7.37 2.78 13.85
N GLU A 289 -6.21 2.79 13.19
CA GLU A 289 -5.87 1.79 12.16
C GLU A 289 -5.78 0.38 12.76
N ARG A 290 -5.18 0.26 13.96
CA ARG A 290 -5.03 -1.02 14.67
C ARG A 290 -6.38 -1.58 15.12
N GLU A 291 -7.27 -0.72 15.60
CA GLU A 291 -8.64 -1.05 15.98
C GLU A 291 -9.48 -1.47 14.76
N GLY A 292 -9.35 -0.77 13.63
CA GLY A 292 -9.98 -1.16 12.36
C GLY A 292 -9.59 -2.58 11.93
N PHE A 293 -8.31 -2.95 12.10
CA PHE A 293 -7.84 -4.31 11.84
C PHE A 293 -8.28 -5.34 12.88
N THR A 294 -8.34 -5.00 14.18
CA THR A 294 -8.94 -5.87 15.21
C THR A 294 -10.39 -6.21 14.85
N GLN A 295 -11.20 -5.19 14.53
CA GLN A 295 -12.60 -5.36 14.14
C GLN A 295 -12.77 -6.16 12.84
N LEU A 296 -11.80 -6.11 11.92
CA LEU A 296 -11.78 -6.99 10.76
C LEU A 296 -11.62 -8.45 11.19
N LEU A 297 -10.66 -8.77 12.06
CA LEU A 297 -10.49 -10.15 12.55
C LEU A 297 -11.72 -10.63 13.35
N GLU A 298 -12.26 -9.79 14.23
CA GLU A 298 -13.46 -10.10 15.02
C GLU A 298 -14.72 -10.35 14.16
N ALA A 299 -14.74 -9.88 12.90
CA ALA A 299 -15.81 -10.14 11.93
C ALA A 299 -15.77 -11.55 11.28
N GLY A 300 -14.98 -12.49 11.82
CA GLY A 300 -14.88 -13.88 11.36
C GLY A 300 -13.61 -14.21 10.57
N PHE A 301 -12.66 -13.27 10.50
CA PHE A 301 -11.43 -13.39 9.72
C PHE A 301 -10.20 -13.66 10.60
N THR A 302 -9.13 -14.23 10.04
CA THR A 302 -7.92 -14.63 10.76
C THR A 302 -6.65 -14.26 10.01
N ASP A 303 -5.69 -13.65 10.71
CA ASP A 303 -4.33 -13.40 10.22
C ASP A 303 -3.56 -14.74 10.13
N SER A 304 -3.42 -15.26 8.91
CA SER A 304 -2.80 -16.58 8.67
C SER A 304 -1.33 -16.66 9.11
N PHE A 305 -0.58 -15.56 9.11
CA PHE A 305 0.81 -15.58 9.58
C PHE A 305 0.84 -15.73 11.11
N ARG A 306 -0.03 -15.01 11.83
CA ARG A 306 -0.08 -15.06 13.30
C ARG A 306 -0.78 -16.31 13.85
N GLU A 307 -1.67 -16.92 13.08
CA GLU A 307 -2.24 -18.25 13.38
C GLU A 307 -1.17 -19.37 13.38
N ILE A 308 -0.14 -19.27 12.53
CA ILE A 308 0.94 -20.27 12.43
C ILE A 308 2.15 -19.89 13.29
N TYR A 309 2.43 -18.58 13.38
CA TYR A 309 3.63 -18.02 14.00
C TYR A 309 3.28 -16.89 15.00
N PRO A 310 2.49 -17.17 16.07
CA PRO A 310 2.00 -16.15 16.98
C PRO A 310 3.12 -15.36 17.65
N ASP A 311 4.12 -16.06 18.20
CA ASP A 311 5.23 -15.47 18.96
C ASP A 311 6.45 -15.07 18.09
N GLN A 312 6.36 -15.21 16.76
CA GLN A 312 7.49 -14.95 15.87
C GLN A 312 7.79 -13.44 15.76
N THR A 313 8.77 -13.00 16.55
CA THR A 313 9.28 -11.63 16.50
C THR A 313 10.09 -11.37 15.22
N HIS A 314 10.27 -10.07 14.90
CA HIS A 314 11.16 -9.59 13.83
C HIS A 314 10.81 -9.99 12.39
N ALA A 315 9.69 -10.69 12.18
CA ALA A 315 9.09 -10.97 10.89
C ALA A 315 8.31 -9.74 10.38
N TYR A 316 8.87 -9.07 9.39
CA TYR A 316 8.37 -7.83 8.79
C TYR A 316 8.29 -8.00 7.27
N SER A 317 7.40 -7.24 6.62
CA SER A 317 7.23 -7.25 5.16
C SER A 317 7.70 -5.96 4.49
N PHE A 318 7.75 -4.83 5.21
CA PHE A 318 8.15 -3.51 4.74
C PHE A 318 9.34 -2.95 5.52
N TRP A 319 10.28 -2.33 4.80
CA TRP A 319 11.36 -1.51 5.37
C TRP A 319 11.62 -0.30 4.49
N THR A 320 11.46 0.91 5.02
CA THR A 320 11.81 2.15 4.30
C THR A 320 13.23 2.07 3.71
N TYR A 321 13.40 2.51 2.46
CA TYR A 321 14.71 2.63 1.82
C TYR A 321 15.69 3.54 2.58
N MET A 322 15.19 4.42 3.45
CA MET A 322 16.03 5.35 4.23
C MET A 322 16.87 4.60 5.28
N MET A 323 18.07 5.12 5.56
CA MET A 323 18.94 4.71 6.67
C MET A 323 19.36 3.23 6.70
N GLY A 324 19.18 2.46 5.63
CA GLY A 324 19.49 1.02 5.60
C GLY A 324 18.60 0.22 6.56
N CYS A 325 17.32 0.57 6.67
CA CYS A 325 16.40 -0.09 7.61
C CYS A 325 16.21 -1.59 7.30
N ARG A 326 16.29 -2.02 6.03
CA ARG A 326 16.19 -3.44 5.65
C ARG A 326 17.34 -4.28 6.21
N ASP A 327 18.58 -3.84 6.01
CA ASP A 327 19.80 -4.51 6.54
C ASP A 327 19.82 -4.58 8.07
N LYS A 328 19.20 -3.60 8.74
CA LYS A 328 19.09 -3.52 10.21
C LYS A 328 17.84 -4.23 10.76
N ASN A 329 17.02 -4.79 9.89
CA ASN A 329 15.69 -5.31 10.17
C ASN A 329 14.80 -4.36 11.03
N VAL A 330 14.81 -3.07 10.66
CA VAL A 330 13.94 -2.03 11.23
C VAL A 330 12.70 -1.90 10.36
N GLY A 331 11.83 -2.91 10.43
CA GLY A 331 10.68 -3.07 9.56
C GLY A 331 9.32 -3.02 10.25
N TRP A 332 8.30 -3.24 9.44
CA TRP A 332 6.88 -3.34 9.78
C TRP A 332 6.30 -4.51 8.98
N ARG A 333 5.33 -5.24 9.53
CA ARG A 333 4.49 -6.18 8.78
C ARG A 333 3.21 -5.43 8.40
N LEU A 334 3.12 -5.07 7.13
CA LEU A 334 2.00 -4.33 6.53
C LEU A 334 1.23 -5.17 5.50
N ASP A 335 1.88 -6.23 4.98
CA ASP A 335 1.34 -7.15 4.00
C ASP A 335 0.82 -8.40 4.72
N TYR A 336 -0.41 -8.81 4.39
CA TYR A 336 -1.10 -9.91 5.07
C TYR A 336 -1.74 -10.90 4.09
N PHE A 337 -1.95 -12.11 4.57
CA PHE A 337 -3.04 -12.99 4.14
C PHE A 337 -4.03 -13.13 5.30
N VAL A 338 -5.24 -12.59 5.12
CA VAL A 338 -6.34 -12.65 6.07
C VAL A 338 -7.41 -13.57 5.50
N LEU A 339 -7.76 -14.62 6.22
CA LEU A 339 -8.62 -15.71 5.74
C LEU A 339 -9.94 -15.74 6.51
N SER A 340 -11.03 -16.12 5.87
CA SER A 340 -12.23 -16.56 6.61
C SER A 340 -11.89 -17.75 7.51
N SER A 341 -12.45 -17.79 8.71
CA SER A 341 -12.16 -18.83 9.71
C SER A 341 -12.45 -20.26 9.19
N SER A 342 -13.38 -20.41 8.24
CA SER A 342 -13.71 -21.65 7.53
C SER A 342 -12.54 -22.24 6.72
N LEU A 343 -11.56 -21.43 6.32
CA LEU A 343 -10.40 -21.86 5.52
C LEU A 343 -9.23 -22.36 6.39
N LEU A 344 -9.24 -22.11 7.71
CA LEU A 344 -8.17 -22.51 8.62
C LEU A 344 -7.83 -24.01 8.63
N PRO A 345 -8.78 -24.97 8.49
CA PRO A 345 -8.44 -26.37 8.35
C PRO A 345 -7.56 -26.67 7.13
N GLY A 346 -7.68 -25.87 6.06
CA GLY A 346 -6.89 -25.99 4.83
C GLY A 346 -5.59 -25.19 4.82
N LEU A 347 -5.34 -24.32 5.80
CA LEU A 347 -4.12 -23.52 5.90
C LEU A 347 -2.90 -24.43 6.12
N CYS A 348 -1.94 -24.40 5.18
CA CYS A 348 -0.69 -25.16 5.26
C CYS A 348 0.46 -24.29 5.77
N ASP A 349 0.71 -23.15 5.14
CA ASP A 349 1.75 -22.19 5.56
C ASP A 349 1.42 -20.75 5.10
N SER A 350 2.03 -19.77 5.77
CA SER A 350 1.98 -18.35 5.41
C SER A 350 3.38 -17.77 5.60
N LYS A 351 4.03 -17.38 4.49
CA LYS A 351 5.46 -17.09 4.38
C LYS A 351 5.71 -15.60 4.24
N ILE A 352 6.88 -15.15 4.67
CA ILE A 352 7.39 -13.80 4.43
C ILE A 352 8.75 -13.94 3.75
N ARG A 353 8.79 -13.70 2.43
CA ARG A 353 9.96 -13.96 1.57
C ARG A 353 11.00 -12.85 1.69
N ASN A 354 11.47 -12.60 2.91
CA ASN A 354 12.21 -11.39 3.31
C ASN A 354 13.51 -11.13 2.54
N LYS A 355 14.12 -12.18 1.96
CA LYS A 355 15.32 -12.09 1.11
C LYS A 355 15.05 -11.59 -0.32
N ALA A 356 13.80 -11.64 -0.80
CA ALA A 356 13.45 -11.24 -2.17
C ALA A 356 13.46 -9.72 -2.35
N MET A 357 14.28 -9.23 -3.27
CA MET A 357 14.50 -7.80 -3.53
C MET A 357 13.67 -7.31 -4.71
N GLY A 358 13.35 -6.01 -4.75
CA GLY A 358 12.61 -5.39 -5.85
C GLY A 358 11.77 -4.19 -5.42
N SER A 359 11.28 -4.22 -4.19
CA SER A 359 10.49 -3.18 -3.52
C SER A 359 11.08 -2.89 -2.13
N ASP A 360 10.63 -1.84 -1.45
CA ASP A 360 10.78 -1.68 0.00
C ASP A 360 9.91 -2.66 0.79
N HIS A 361 8.92 -3.27 0.13
CA HIS A 361 8.25 -4.48 0.58
C HIS A 361 8.96 -5.76 0.06
N CYS A 362 8.82 -6.86 0.79
CA CYS A 362 9.07 -8.21 0.30
C CYS A 362 7.74 -8.93 0.00
N PRO A 363 7.73 -9.95 -0.88
CA PRO A 363 6.55 -10.74 -1.13
C PRO A 363 6.19 -11.59 0.09
N ILE A 364 4.90 -11.90 0.20
CA ILE A 364 4.35 -12.88 1.12
C ILE A 364 3.67 -14.00 0.32
N THR A 365 3.67 -15.22 0.84
CA THR A 365 3.16 -16.39 0.11
C THR A 365 2.28 -17.27 1.00
N LEU A 366 1.08 -17.60 0.53
CA LEU A 366 0.14 -18.50 1.18
C LEU A 366 0.18 -19.87 0.50
N HIS A 367 0.29 -20.92 1.31
CA HIS A 367 0.05 -22.31 0.89
C HIS A 367 -1.23 -22.81 1.53
N ILE A 368 -2.19 -23.22 0.71
CA ILE A 368 -3.51 -23.64 1.18
C ILE A 368 -4.02 -24.86 0.41
N ALA A 369 -4.78 -25.70 1.11
CA ALA A 369 -5.59 -26.79 0.57
C ALA A 369 -7.06 -26.35 0.50
N VAL A 370 -7.52 -25.99 -0.70
CA VAL A 370 -8.90 -25.53 -1.00
C VAL A 370 -9.72 -26.54 -1.78
#